data_AF-A0A3B9ZRL0-F1
#
_entry.id   AF-A0A3B9ZRL0-F1
#
_cell.length_a   1.000
_cell.length_b   1.000
_cell.length_c   1.000
_cell.angle_alpha   90.00
_cell.angle_beta   90.00
_cell.angle_gamma   90.00
#
_symmetry.space_group_name_H-M   'P 1'
#
loop_
_entity.id
_entity.type
_entity.pdbx_description
1 polymer ?
#
loop_
_entity_poly.entity_id
_entity_poly.type
_entity_poly.pdbx_seq_one_letter_code
_entity_poly.pdbx_strand_id
1 'polypeptide(L)'
;NHSWKKTDNILAIVFTSIMDIQLLTGLALYFFLSPLTKIAFSDMGAAMKNADLRFYAVEHIFLMLIAVVLVHIGRAKSKKALFDVSKFKIALIYFSLAFVLVIVGIPWGRM
;
A
#
# COMPACT_ATOMS: atom_id res chain seq x y z
N ASN A 1 30.96 1.56 -6.44
CA ASN A 1 30.34 1.24 -5.14
C ASN A 1 29.55 2.46 -4.69
N HIS A 2 28.22 2.50 -4.85
CA HIS A 2 27.42 3.68 -4.47
C HIS A 2 27.10 3.61 -2.98
N SER A 3 27.53 4.60 -2.21
CA SER A 3 27.24 4.68 -0.77
C SER A 3 25.82 5.21 -0.53
N TRP A 4 25.20 4.82 0.58
CA TRP A 4 23.86 5.27 0.97
C TRP A 4 23.91 6.72 1.46
N LYS A 5 23.36 7.63 0.65
CA LYS A 5 23.41 9.07 0.92
C LYS A 5 22.20 9.55 1.71
N LYS A 6 22.30 10.78 2.22
CA LYS A 6 21.19 11.48 2.88
C LYS A 6 19.95 11.57 1.96
N THR A 7 20.16 11.80 0.67
CA THR A 7 19.10 11.85 -0.34
C THR A 7 18.34 10.53 -0.46
N ASP A 8 19.05 9.39 -0.47
CA ASP A 8 18.43 8.06 -0.53
C ASP A 8 17.54 7.80 0.69
N ASN A 9 18.00 8.24 1.87
CA ASN A 9 17.22 8.16 3.10
C ASN A 9 15.97 9.06 3.06
N ILE A 10 16.09 10.27 2.50
CA ILE A 10 14.94 11.19 2.33
C ILE A 10 13.93 10.57 1.36
N LEU A 11 14.37 10.03 0.23
CA LEU A 11 13.49 9.36 -0.73
C LEU A 11 12.74 8.19 -0.10
N ALA A 12 13.42 7.37 0.72
CA ALA A 12 12.77 6.29 1.44
C ALA A 12 11.72 6.77 2.46
N ILE A 13 11.97 7.91 3.13
CA ILE A 13 11.00 8.54 4.03
C ILE A 13 9.81 9.06 3.23
N VAL A 14 10.05 9.83 2.17
CA VAL A 14 9.00 10.41 1.32
C VAL A 14 8.10 9.32 0.74
N PHE A 15 8.68 8.23 0.21
CA PHE A 15 7.90 7.10 -0.29
C PHE A 15 7.02 6.46 0.79
N THR A 16 7.58 6.26 1.99
CA THR A 16 6.81 5.74 3.13
C THR A 16 5.65 6.68 3.48
N SER A 17 5.91 7.98 3.58
CA SER A 17 4.89 8.98 3.91
C SER A 17 3.80 9.10 2.83
N ILE A 18 4.14 8.98 1.55
CA ILE A 18 3.15 8.94 0.46
C ILE A 18 2.23 7.73 0.61
N MET A 19 2.78 6.56 0.96
CA MET A 19 1.98 5.36 1.22
C MET A 19 1.06 5.52 2.44
N ASP A 20 1.53 6.18 3.50
CA ASP A 20 0.72 6.47 4.68
C ASP A 20 -0.44 7.41 4.34
N ILE A 21 -0.16 8.47 3.57
CA ILE A 21 -1.19 9.41 3.10
C ILE A 21 -2.19 8.66 2.20
N GLN A 22 -1.71 7.82 1.28
CA GLN A 22 -2.58 7.01 0.42
C GLN A 22 -3.51 6.12 1.25
N LEU A 23 -3.01 5.46 2.30
CA LEU A 23 -3.83 4.65 3.20
C LEU A 23 -4.87 5.50 3.93
N LEU A 24 -4.46 6.64 4.49
CA LEU A 24 -5.36 7.52 5.24
C LEU A 24 -6.47 8.08 4.33
N THR A 25 -6.13 8.52 3.12
CA THR A 25 -7.11 8.94 2.12
C THR A 25 -8.02 7.78 1.74
N GLY A 26 -7.47 6.59 1.52
CA GLY A 26 -8.24 5.37 1.23
C GLY A 26 -9.23 5.02 2.35
N LEU A 27 -8.81 5.10 3.61
CA LEU A 27 -9.68 4.87 4.77
C LEU A 27 -10.76 5.94 4.89
N ALA A 28 -10.42 7.21 4.64
CA ALA A 28 -11.40 8.29 4.64
C ALA A 28 -12.49 8.05 3.58
N LEU A 29 -12.09 7.62 2.37
CA LEU A 29 -13.01 7.22 1.31
C LEU A 29 -13.84 6.00 1.71
N TYR A 30 -13.19 4.96 2.22
CA TYR A 30 -13.78 3.68 2.57
C TYR A 30 -14.87 3.80 3.66
N PHE A 31 -14.63 4.60 4.70
CA PHE A 31 -15.56 4.75 5.82
C PHE A 31 -16.59 5.88 5.64
N PHE A 32 -16.22 7.01 5.03
CA PHE A 32 -17.07 8.21 5.08
C PHE A 32 -17.69 8.59 3.74
N LEU A 33 -16.91 8.50 2.65
CA LEU A 33 -17.28 9.16 1.39
C LEU A 33 -17.80 8.18 0.31
N SER A 34 -17.41 6.90 0.36
CA SER A 34 -17.74 5.94 -0.70
C SER A 34 -19.17 5.39 -0.57
N PRO A 35 -20.03 5.57 -1.59
CA PRO A 35 -21.36 4.93 -1.61
C PRO A 35 -21.29 3.41 -1.79
N LEU A 36 -20.29 2.91 -2.54
CA LEU A 36 -20.13 1.48 -2.82
C LEU A 36 -19.84 0.68 -1.55
N THR A 37 -18.96 1.19 -0.68
CA THR A 37 -18.65 0.52 0.59
C THR A 37 -19.83 0.59 1.56
N LYS A 38 -20.59 1.70 1.58
CA LYS A 38 -21.83 1.81 2.36
C LYS A 38 -22.87 0.76 1.93
N ILE A 39 -23.09 0.60 0.63
CA ILE A 39 -23.98 -0.44 0.09
C ILE A 39 -23.46 -1.82 0.49
N ALA A 40 -22.17 -2.07 0.32
CA ALA A 40 -21.56 -3.34 0.69
C ALA A 40 -21.71 -3.67 2.19
N PHE A 41 -21.64 -2.66 3.07
CA PHE A 41 -21.83 -2.84 4.52
C PHE A 41 -23.28 -3.03 4.94
N SER A 42 -24.25 -2.49 4.19
CA SER A 42 -25.67 -2.71 4.49
C SER A 42 -26.13 -4.15 4.25
N ASP A 43 -25.52 -4.83 3.27
CA ASP A 43 -25.77 -6.25 3.00
C ASP A 43 -24.48 -6.93 2.53
N MET A 44 -23.66 -7.34 3.50
CA MET A 44 -22.40 -8.02 3.22
C MET A 44 -22.62 -9.37 2.51
N GLY A 45 -23.75 -10.05 2.78
CA GLY A 45 -24.06 -11.35 2.17
C GLY A 45 -24.29 -11.24 0.67
N ALA A 46 -25.00 -10.19 0.22
CA ALA A 46 -25.15 -9.86 -1.19
C ALA A 46 -23.84 -9.29 -1.78
N ALA A 47 -23.13 -8.44 -1.03
CA ALA A 47 -21.88 -7.84 -1.48
C ALA A 47 -20.81 -8.87 -1.83
N MET A 48 -20.69 -9.96 -1.06
CA MET A 48 -19.72 -11.03 -1.36
C MET A 48 -20.03 -11.80 -2.65
N LYS A 49 -21.28 -11.79 -3.10
CA LYS A 49 -21.71 -12.42 -4.37
C LYS A 49 -21.45 -11.54 -5.58
N ASN A 50 -21.40 -10.21 -5.39
CA ASN A 50 -21.10 -9.26 -6.46
C ASN A 50 -19.59 -8.98 -6.50
N ALA A 51 -18.96 -9.26 -7.63
CA ALA A 51 -17.51 -9.13 -7.77
C ALA A 51 -17.00 -7.70 -7.55
N ASP A 52 -17.76 -6.69 -7.93
CA ASP A 52 -17.35 -5.28 -7.81
C ASP A 52 -17.49 -4.79 -6.38
N LEU A 53 -18.61 -5.08 -5.72
CA LEU A 53 -18.80 -4.75 -4.30
C LEU A 53 -17.79 -5.46 -3.41
N ARG A 54 -17.52 -6.75 -3.64
CA ARG A 54 -16.50 -7.50 -2.89
C ARG A 54 -15.10 -6.93 -3.09
N PHE A 55 -14.77 -6.52 -4.32
CA PHE A 55 -13.47 -5.93 -4.60
C PHE A 55 -13.23 -4.68 -3.75
N TYR A 56 -14.15 -3.70 -3.79
CA TYR A 56 -13.98 -2.45 -3.04
C TYR A 56 -14.10 -2.62 -1.53
N ALA A 57 -14.97 -3.53 -1.07
CA ALA A 57 -15.19 -3.76 0.36
C ALA A 57 -14.07 -4.58 1.03
N VAL A 58 -13.43 -5.50 0.31
CA VAL A 58 -12.51 -6.47 0.95
C VAL A 58 -11.18 -6.56 0.22
N GLU A 59 -11.19 -6.89 -1.06
CA GLU A 59 -9.96 -7.25 -1.78
C GLU A 59 -9.02 -6.04 -1.92
N HIS A 60 -9.57 -4.87 -2.28
CA HIS A 60 -8.82 -3.63 -2.47
C HIS A 60 -8.17 -3.17 -1.16
N ILE A 61 -8.95 -3.01 -0.09
CA ILE A 61 -8.43 -2.55 1.21
C ILE A 61 -7.40 -3.54 1.78
N PHE A 62 -7.61 -4.84 1.59
CA PHE A 62 -6.66 -5.87 2.02
C PHE A 62 -5.32 -5.75 1.31
N LEU A 63 -5.31 -5.57 -0.03
CA LEU A 63 -4.08 -5.36 -0.80
C LEU A 63 -3.35 -4.08 -0.37
N MET A 64 -4.07 -2.98 -0.13
CA MET A 64 -3.46 -1.72 0.32
C MET A 64 -2.81 -1.86 1.71
N LEU A 65 -3.45 -2.57 2.64
CA LEU A 65 -2.89 -2.82 3.96
C LEU A 65 -1.59 -3.64 3.87
N ILE A 66 -1.56 -4.69 3.05
CA ILE A 66 -0.34 -5.47 2.84
C ILE A 66 0.78 -4.61 2.25
N ALA A 67 0.45 -3.76 1.26
CA ALA A 67 1.42 -2.85 0.66
C ALA A 67 2.06 -1.93 1.71
N VAL A 68 1.25 -1.29 2.56
CA VAL A 68 1.74 -0.38 3.61
C VAL A 68 2.59 -1.12 4.63
N VAL A 69 2.17 -2.31 5.07
CA VAL A 69 2.96 -3.14 5.99
C VAL A 69 4.33 -3.49 5.39
N LEU A 70 4.38 -3.86 4.11
CA LEU A 70 5.65 -4.14 3.42
C LEU A 70 6.56 -2.92 3.35
N VAL A 71 6.02 -1.72 3.07
CA VAL A 71 6.83 -0.49 3.06
C VAL A 71 7.41 -0.19 4.44
N HIS A 72 6.63 -0.34 5.51
CA HIS A 72 7.12 -0.14 6.87
C HIS A 72 8.20 -1.14 7.26
N ILE A 73 8.01 -2.43 6.92
CA ILE A 73 9.02 -3.46 7.15
C ILE A 73 10.29 -3.14 6.35
N GLY A 74 10.16 -2.78 5.08
CA GLY A 74 11.27 -2.40 4.21
C GLY A 74 12.05 -1.21 4.76
N ARG A 75 11.35 -0.18 5.22
CA ARG A 75 11.94 1.02 5.83
C ARG A 75 12.67 0.71 7.14
N ALA A 76 12.04 -0.09 8.01
CA ALA A 76 12.63 -0.47 9.29
C ALA A 76 13.88 -1.34 9.09
N LYS A 77 13.83 -2.32 8.16
CA LYS A 77 14.96 -3.19 7.83
C LYS A 77 16.10 -2.43 7.14
N SER A 78 15.80 -1.56 6.17
CA SER A 78 16.84 -0.78 5.49
C SER A 78 17.56 0.17 6.44
N LYS A 79 16.85 0.77 7.41
CA LYS A 79 17.45 1.62 8.44
C LYS A 79 18.42 0.86 9.36
N LYS A 80 18.14 -0.42 9.64
CA LYS A 80 18.93 -1.27 10.56
C LYS A 80 20.10 -2.00 9.88
N ALA A 81 20.19 -1.98 8.55
CA ALA A 81 21.22 -2.73 7.84
C ALA A 81 22.61 -2.06 7.96
N LEU A 82 23.64 -2.87 8.18
CA LEU A 82 25.02 -2.39 8.42
C LEU A 82 25.71 -1.91 7.13
N PHE A 83 25.56 -2.65 6.04
CA PHE A 83 26.22 -2.36 4.76
C PHE A 83 25.29 -1.59 3.81
N ASP A 84 25.84 -0.61 3.09
CA ASP A 84 25.06 0.23 2.16
C ASP A 84 24.40 -0.59 1.04
N VAL A 85 25.11 -1.59 0.50
CA VAL A 85 24.54 -2.51 -0.51
C VAL A 85 23.29 -3.22 0.03
N SER A 86 23.31 -3.63 1.30
CA SER A 86 22.16 -4.27 1.93
C SER A 86 21.00 -3.29 2.13
N LYS A 87 21.26 -2.02 2.46
CA LYS A 87 20.22 -0.98 2.55
C LYS A 87 19.48 -0.80 1.23
N PHE A 88 20.23 -0.68 0.13
CA PHE A 88 19.65 -0.56 -1.22
C PHE A 88 18.87 -1.81 -1.61
N LYS A 89 19.42 -3.01 -1.40
CA LYS A 89 18.75 -4.26 -1.75
C LYS A 89 17.43 -4.45 -1.00
N ILE A 90 17.42 -4.15 0.30
CA ILE A 90 16.20 -4.23 1.13
C ILE A 90 15.18 -3.19 0.64
N ALA A 91 15.59 -1.94 0.47
CA ALA A 91 14.68 -0.88 0.01
C ALA A 91 14.06 -1.24 -1.36
N LEU A 92 14.88 -1.68 -2.32
CA LEU A 92 14.42 -2.08 -3.65
C LEU A 92 13.38 -3.20 -3.58
N ILE A 93 13.67 -4.30 -2.89
CA ILE A 93 12.76 -5.44 -2.82
C ILE A 93 11.43 -5.03 -2.20
N TYR A 94 11.44 -4.46 -1.00
CA TYR A 94 10.21 -4.17 -0.26
C TYR A 94 9.39 -3.06 -0.93
N PHE A 95 10.03 -2.00 -1.44
CA PHE A 95 9.31 -0.90 -2.08
C PHE A 95 8.77 -1.32 -3.45
N SER A 96 9.50 -2.11 -4.23
CA SER A 96 8.98 -2.66 -5.48
C SER A 96 7.81 -3.61 -5.26
N LEU A 97 7.88 -4.50 -4.26
CA LEU A 97 6.76 -5.37 -3.90
C LEU A 97 5.51 -4.57 -3.50
N ALA A 98 5.66 -3.57 -2.64
CA ALA A 98 4.55 -2.71 -2.27
C ALA A 98 3.99 -1.94 -3.48
N PHE A 99 4.86 -1.41 -4.35
CA PHE A 99 4.45 -0.69 -5.55
C PHE A 99 3.65 -1.58 -6.52
N VAL A 100 4.08 -2.84 -6.71
CA VAL A 100 3.35 -3.82 -7.51
C VAL A 100 1.98 -4.11 -6.91
N LEU A 101 1.87 -4.27 -5.59
CA LEU A 101 0.57 -4.47 -4.94
C LEU A 101 -0.37 -3.26 -5.11
N VAL A 102 0.17 -2.04 -5.06
CA VAL A 102 -0.60 -0.82 -5.33
C VAL A 102 -1.13 -0.83 -6.76
N ILE A 103 -0.29 -1.12 -7.75
CA ILE A 103 -0.69 -1.23 -9.17
C ILE A 103 -1.77 -2.29 -9.36
N VAL A 104 -1.61 -3.47 -8.77
CA VAL A 104 -2.59 -4.56 -8.86
C VAL A 104 -3.92 -4.17 -8.18
N GLY A 105 -3.86 -3.39 -7.11
CA GLY A 105 -5.04 -2.90 -6.40
C GLY A 105 -5.80 -1.79 -7.13
N ILE A 106 -5.29 -1.22 -8.22
CA ILE A 106 -6.01 -0.24 -9.03
C ILE A 106 -7.13 -0.97 -9.81
N PRO A 107 -8.38 -0.47 -9.79
CA PRO A 107 -9.51 -1.08 -10.49
C PRO A 107 -9.49 -0.81 -12.02
N TRP A 108 -8.47 -1.29 -12.73
CA TRP A 108 -8.23 -0.99 -14.17
C TRP A 108 -9.43 -1.17 -15.10
N GLY A 109 -10.32 -2.14 -14.81
CA GLY A 109 -11.50 -2.44 -15.62
C GLY A 109 -12.84 -2.19 -14.92
N ARG A 110 -12.83 -1.50 -13.78
CA ARG A 110 -14.02 -1.24 -12.95
C ARG A 110 -14.22 0.26 -12.68
N MET A 111 -13.74 1.09 -13.61
CA MET A 111 -13.88 2.55 -13.59
C MET A 111 -15.20 2.99 -14.21
#